data_AF-A0A174TRE2-F1
#
_entry.id   AF-A0A174TRE2-F1
#
_cell.length_a   1.000
_cell.length_b   1.000
_cell.length_c   1.000
_cell.angle_alpha   90.00
_cell.angle_beta   90.00
_cell.angle_gamma   90.00
#
_symmetry.space_group_name_H-M   'P 1'
#
loop_
_entity.id
_entity.type
_entity.pdbx_description
1 polymer ?
#
loop_
_entity_poly.entity_id
_entity_poly.type
_entity_poly.pdbx_seq_one_letter_code
_entity_poly.pdbx_strand_id
1 'polypeptide(L)' 'MTRDERTNWIANIENTASFIESEIGAETVNFVLEKYEAKSIEQIASSDLSEVFSELYAIETNLRSG' A
#
# COMPACT_ATOMS: atom_id res chain seq x y z
N MET A 1 12.88 12.66 -3.56
CA MET A 1 11.43 12.64 -3.83
C MET A 1 10.87 14.02 -3.59
N THR A 2 10.15 14.59 -4.55
CA THR A 2 9.39 15.84 -4.42
C THR A 2 8.07 15.59 -3.70
N ARG A 3 7.36 16.67 -3.34
CA ARG A 3 6.03 16.55 -2.72
C ARG A 3 5.01 15.90 -3.67
N ASP A 4 5.05 16.26 -4.94
CA ASP A 4 4.10 15.73 -5.94
C ASP A 4 4.36 14.25 -6.23
N GLU A 5 5.63 13.85 -6.32
CA GLU A 5 6.00 12.43 -6.42
C GLU A 5 5.49 11.64 -5.22
N ARG A 6 5.63 12.18 -4.00
CA ARG A 6 5.12 11.54 -2.79
C ARG A 6 3.60 11.39 -2.82
N THR A 7 2.88 12.45 -3.20
CA THR A 7 1.41 12.41 -3.28
C THR A 7 0.93 11.36 -4.28
N ASN A 8 1.60 11.24 -5.43
CA ASN A 8 1.27 10.21 -6.42
C ASN A 8 1.49 8.79 -5.86
N TRP A 9 2.58 8.57 -5.12
CA TRP A 9 2.80 7.29 -4.45
C TRP A 9 1.72 6.95 -3.44
N ILE A 10 1.36 7.90 -2.58
CA ILE A 10 0.30 7.72 -1.58
C ILE A 10 -1.01 7.36 -2.27
N ALA A 11 -1.41 8.10 -3.31
CA ALA A 11 -2.64 7.83 -4.05
C ALA A 11 -2.64 6.43 -4.70
N ASN A 12 -1.51 5.98 -5.24
CA ASN A 12 -1.40 4.63 -5.81
C ASN A 12 -1.56 3.55 -4.73
N ILE A 13 -0.91 3.74 -3.58
CA ILE A 13 -1.01 2.83 -2.44
C ILE A 13 -2.44 2.79 -1.89
N GLU A 14 -3.11 3.93 -1.75
CA GLU A 14 -4.51 4.03 -1.31
C GLU A 14 -5.46 3.27 -2.25
N ASN A 15 -5.28 3.39 -3.57
CA ASN A 15 -6.11 2.69 -4.54
C ASN A 15 -5.96 1.16 -4.43
N THR A 16 -4.72 0.67 -4.37
CA THR A 16 -4.44 -0.76 -4.21
C THR A 16 -4.91 -1.27 -2.86
N ALA A 17 -4.66 -0.53 -1.78
CA ALA A 17 -5.14 -0.87 -0.44
C ALA A 17 -6.66 -0.99 -0.42
N SER A 18 -7.39 0.02 -0.93
CA SER A 18 -8.85 0.02 -0.98
C SER A 18 -9.42 -1.19 -1.70
N PHE A 19 -8.77 -1.67 -2.78
CA PHE A 19 -9.18 -2.89 -3.46
C PHE A 19 -8.94 -4.13 -2.60
N ILE A 20 -7.76 -4.28 -1.97
CA ILE A 20 -7.47 -5.42 -1.09
C ILE A 20 -8.46 -5.46 0.09
N GLU A 21 -8.73 -4.30 0.69
CA GLU A 21 -9.68 -4.17 1.80
C GLU A 21 -11.09 -4.62 1.40
N SER A 22 -11.54 -4.35 0.18
CA SER A 22 -12.86 -4.77 -0.30
C SER A 22 -12.96 -6.27 -0.56
N GLU A 23 -11.85 -6.91 -0.96
CA GLU A 23 -11.84 -8.34 -1.29
C GLU A 23 -11.65 -9.23 -0.05
N ILE A 24 -10.69 -8.88 0.81
CA ILE A 24 -10.25 -9.76 1.92
C ILE A 24 -10.12 -9.05 3.28
N GLY A 25 -10.49 -7.77 3.36
CA GLY A 25 -10.48 -6.99 4.58
C GLY A 25 -9.15 -6.28 4.89
N ALA A 26 -9.22 -5.33 5.82
CA ALA A 26 -8.12 -4.42 6.16
C ALA A 26 -6.96 -5.06 6.94
N GLU A 27 -7.14 -6.26 7.49
CA GLU A 27 -6.07 -6.94 8.25
C GLU A 27 -4.80 -7.14 7.40
N THR A 28 -4.97 -7.47 6.11
CA THR A 28 -3.82 -7.66 5.20
C THR A 28 -3.08 -6.36 4.93
N VAL A 29 -3.80 -5.26 4.71
CA VAL A 29 -3.18 -3.94 4.50
C VAL A 29 -2.46 -3.47 5.76
N ASN A 30 -3.10 -3.60 6.93
CA ASN A 30 -2.51 -3.25 8.22
C ASN A 30 -1.24 -4.06 8.49
N PHE A 31 -1.25 -5.37 8.22
CA PHE A 31 -0.07 -6.23 8.37
C PHE A 31 1.10 -5.74 7.51
N VAL A 32 0.84 -5.37 6.25
CA VAL A 32 1.89 -4.82 5.39
C VAL A 32 2.40 -3.50 5.94
N LEU A 33 1.53 -2.57 6.35
CA LEU A 33 1.95 -1.29 6.92
C LEU A 33 2.82 -1.46 8.19
N GLU A 34 2.43 -2.37 9.08
CA GLU A 34 3.15 -2.66 10.32
C GLU A 34 4.58 -3.18 10.06
N LYS A 35 4.80 -3.94 8.98
CA LYS A 35 6.12 -4.43 8.56
C LYS A 35 7.10 -3.29 8.24
N TYR A 36 6.58 -2.14 7.81
CA TYR A 36 7.35 -0.92 7.53
C TYR A 36 7.18 0.14 8.63
N GLU A 37 6.80 -0.28 9.84
CA GLU A 37 6.62 0.58 11.02
C GLU A 37 5.61 1.73 10.83
N ALA A 38 4.70 1.60 9.86
CA ALA A 38 3.68 2.58 9.55
C ALA A 38 2.32 2.17 10.14
N LYS A 39 1.58 3.11 10.74
CA LYS A 39 0.21 2.86 11.23
C LYS A 39 -0.87 3.34 10.24
N SER A 40 -0.47 4.09 9.23
CA SER A 40 -1.32 4.52 8.12
C SER A 40 -0.48 4.76 6.86
N ILE A 41 -1.13 4.81 5.70
CA ILE A 41 -0.46 4.99 4.41
C ILE A 41 0.34 6.31 4.38
N GLU A 42 -0.20 7.37 4.99
CA GLU A 42 0.46 8.69 5.05
C GLU A 42 1.70 8.70 5.94
N GLN A 43 1.84 7.73 6.85
CA GLN A 43 3.00 7.60 7.74
C GLN A 43 4.15 6.81 7.13
N ILE A 44 3.96 6.19 5.96
CA ILE A 44 5.02 5.47 5.26
C ILE A 44 6.20 6.42 4.99
N ALA A 45 7.40 5.96 5.35
CA ALA A 45 8.63 6.67 5.06
C ALA A 45 8.83 6.76 3.54
N SER A 46 9.32 7.90 3.05
CA SER A 46 9.48 8.10 1.61
C SER A 46 10.45 7.11 0.95
N SER A 47 11.35 6.48 1.72
CA SER A 47 12.23 5.41 1.26
C SER A 47 11.48 4.11 0.96
N ASP A 48 10.35 3.88 1.61
CA ASP A 48 9.68 2.58 1.66
C ASP A 48 8.44 2.53 0.77
N LEU A 49 7.96 3.68 0.29
CA LEU A 49 6.77 3.81 -0.57
C LEU A 49 6.79 2.85 -1.77
N SER A 50 7.93 2.71 -2.44
CA SER A 50 8.04 1.82 -3.59
C SER A 50 7.93 0.35 -3.20
N GLU A 51 8.45 -0.03 -2.03
CA GLU A 51 8.44 -1.42 -1.56
C GLU A 51 7.06 -1.80 -1.04
N VAL A 52 6.45 -0.93 -0.22
CA VAL A 52 5.06 -1.07 0.25
C VAL A 52 4.10 -1.21 -0.93
N PHE A 53 4.20 -0.33 -1.95
CA PHE A 53 3.37 -0.44 -3.14
C PHE A 53 3.56 -1.77 -3.87
N SER A 54 4.82 -2.21 -4.03
CA SER A 54 5.11 -3.46 -4.74
C SER A 54 4.52 -4.69 -4.03
N GLU A 55 4.60 -4.72 -2.70
CA GLU A 55 4.04 -5.82 -1.88
C GLU A 55 2.51 -5.84 -1.95
N LEU A 56 1.85 -4.69 -1.77
CA LEU A 56 0.40 -4.59 -1.92
C LEU A 56 -0.06 -4.93 -3.35
N TYR A 57 0.65 -4.45 -4.37
CA TYR A 57 0.30 -4.73 -5.76
C TYR A 57 0.43 -6.21 -6.13
N ALA A 58 1.39 -6.93 -5.54
CA ALA A 58 1.51 -8.37 -5.71
C ALA A 58 0.30 -9.11 -5.11
N ILE A 59 -0.18 -8.67 -3.94
CA ILE A 59 -1.40 -9.20 -3.30
C ILE A 59 -2.62 -8.89 -4.17
N GLU A 60 -2.80 -7.64 -4.61
CA GLU A 60 -3.89 -7.26 -5.52
C GLU A 60 -3.88 -8.10 -6.80
N THR A 61 -2.71 -8.28 -7.42
CA THR A 61 -2.58 -9.08 -8.65
C THR A 61 -2.99 -10.53 -8.40
N ASN A 62 -2.60 -11.11 -7.27
CA ASN A 62 -3.01 -12.46 -6.90
C ASN A 62 -4.52 -12.58 -6.76
N LEU A 63 -5.17 -11.63 -6.07
CA LEU A 63 -6.62 -11.58 -5.90
C LEU A 63 -7.36 -11.42 -7.24
N ARG A 64 -6.85 -10.60 -8.16
CA ARG A 64 -7.44 -10.42 -9.49
C ARG A 64 -7.29 -11.62 -10.41
N SER A 65 -6.29 -12.47 -10.15
CA SER A 65 -6.01 -13.67 -10.94
C SER A 65 -6.70 -14.95 -10.42
N GLY A 66 -7.34 -14.86 -9.25
CA GLY A 66 -8.02 -15.96 -8.56
C GLY A 66 -9.45 -16.20 -9.00
#